data_AF-A0A4S0ICT7-F1
#
_entry.id   AF-A0A4S0ICT7-F1
#
_cell.length_a   1.000
_cell.length_b   1.000
_cell.length_c   1.000
_cell.angle_alpha   90.00
_cell.angle_beta   90.00
_cell.angle_gamma   90.00
#
_symmetry.space_group_name_H-M   'P 1'
#
loop_
_entity.id
_entity.type
_entity.pdbx_description
1 polymer ?
#
loop_
_entity_poly.entity_id
_entity_poly.type
_entity_poly.pdbx_seq_one_letter_code
_entity_poly.pdbx_strand_id
1 'polypeptide(L)'
;LARAERRLPEDPTTNNPEWEKLHRAFHRALIAACGSHWLIGFCDQLSDQASRYRLISQNAPGTGRDEIGEHRIIAERMLDGDADGAVETLLNHYRLTAS
;
A
#
# COMPACT_ATOMS: atom_id res chain seq x y z
N LEU A 1 -6.02 -5.77 -5.50
CA LEU A 1 -5.22 -4.67 -6.08
C LEU A 1 -5.15 -4.74 -7.60
N ALA A 2 -4.93 -5.91 -8.22
CA ALA A 2 -4.93 -6.10 -9.67
C ALA A 2 -6.24 -5.75 -10.43
N ARG A 3 -7.25 -5.20 -9.75
CA ARG A 3 -8.55 -4.83 -10.34
C ARG A 3 -8.60 -3.36 -10.80
N ALA A 4 -7.63 -2.55 -10.41
CA ALA A 4 -7.50 -1.17 -10.83
C ALA A 4 -6.02 -0.86 -11.09
N GLU A 5 -5.75 -0.04 -12.11
CA GLU A 5 -4.41 0.49 -12.36
C GLU A 5 -4.07 1.59 -11.36
N ARG A 6 -2.80 1.73 -10.99
CA ARG A 6 -2.36 2.75 -10.02
C ARG A 6 -2.64 4.18 -10.50
N ARG A 7 -2.44 4.43 -11.79
CA ARG A 7 -2.61 5.76 -12.40
C ARG A 7 -3.83 5.75 -13.32
N LEU A 8 -4.42 6.93 -13.54
CA LEU A 8 -5.48 7.09 -14.53
C LEU A 8 -4.89 7.01 -15.95
N PRO A 9 -5.50 6.28 -16.89
CA PRO A 9 -5.05 6.24 -18.29
C PRO A 9 -5.05 7.61 -18.95
N GLU A 10 -6.06 8.43 -18.66
CA GLU A 10 -6.26 9.77 -19.20
C GLU A 10 -5.35 10.84 -18.58
N ASP A 11 -4.90 10.62 -17.35
CA ASP A 11 -3.94 11.49 -16.66
C ASP A 11 -2.94 10.62 -15.87
N PRO A 12 -1.82 10.25 -16.52
CA PRO A 12 -0.78 9.44 -15.89
C PRO A 12 -0.03 10.16 -14.78
N THR A 13 -0.39 11.38 -14.39
CA THR A 13 0.16 12.07 -13.21
C THR A 13 -0.73 11.93 -11.98
N THR A 14 -1.98 11.47 -12.18
CA THR A 14 -2.97 11.32 -11.12
C THR A 14 -3.14 9.85 -10.73
N ASN A 15 -3.18 9.58 -9.42
CA ASN A 15 -3.50 8.25 -8.90
C ASN A 15 -4.98 7.94 -9.11
N ASN A 16 -5.28 6.71 -9.49
CA ASN A 16 -6.64 6.21 -9.64
C ASN A 16 -7.33 6.09 -8.26
N PRO A 17 -8.45 6.77 -8.01
CA PRO A 17 -9.15 6.71 -6.73
C PRO A 17 -9.59 5.30 -6.32
N GLU A 18 -9.96 4.44 -7.28
CA GLU A 18 -10.33 3.06 -6.99
C GLU A 18 -9.13 2.22 -6.58
N TRP A 19 -7.97 2.44 -7.20
CA TRP A 19 -6.73 1.80 -6.77
C TRP A 19 -6.34 2.24 -5.35
N GLU A 20 -6.39 3.54 -5.05
CA GLU A 20 -6.08 4.07 -3.70
C GLU A 20 -6.99 3.45 -2.63
N LYS A 21 -8.29 3.36 -2.93
CA LYS A 21 -9.27 2.72 -2.04
C LYS A 21 -8.93 1.24 -1.78
N LEU A 22 -8.61 0.48 -2.83
CA LEU A 22 -8.22 -0.92 -2.70
C LEU A 22 -6.89 -1.06 -1.96
N HIS A 23 -5.93 -0.18 -2.21
CA HIS A 23 -4.61 -0.16 -1.58
C HIS A 23 -4.72 0.09 -0.08
N ARG A 24 -5.51 1.08 0.33
CA ARG A 24 -5.81 1.34 1.73
C ARG A 24 -6.51 0.16 2.40
N ALA A 25 -7.51 -0.43 1.74
CA ALA A 25 -8.24 -1.56 2.29
C ALA A 25 -7.32 -2.78 2.52
N PHE A 26 -6.38 -3.02 1.62
CA PHE A 26 -5.37 -4.08 1.77
C PHE A 26 -4.52 -3.87 3.02
N HIS A 27 -3.85 -2.73 3.16
CA HIS A 27 -2.98 -2.44 4.32
C HIS A 27 -3.77 -2.43 5.64
N ARG A 28 -5.00 -1.90 5.62
CA ARG A 28 -5.90 -1.97 6.78
C ARG A 28 -6.21 -3.40 7.19
N ALA A 29 -6.46 -4.29 6.25
CA ALA A 29 -6.75 -5.69 6.55
C ALA A 29 -5.55 -6.39 7.22
N LEU A 30 -4.33 -6.06 6.80
CA LEU A 30 -3.11 -6.62 7.41
C LEU A 30 -2.99 -6.25 8.90
N ILE A 31 -3.19 -4.97 9.22
CA ILE A 31 -3.04 -4.50 10.60
C ILE A 31 -4.25 -4.81 11.49
N ALA A 32 -5.43 -5.05 10.90
CA ALA A 32 -6.66 -5.35 11.66
C ALA A 32 -6.51 -6.57 12.58
N ALA A 33 -5.63 -7.52 12.24
CA ALA A 33 -5.35 -8.70 13.05
C ALA A 33 -4.73 -8.36 14.43
N CYS A 34 -4.19 -7.14 14.64
CA CYS A 34 -3.65 -6.74 15.93
C CYS A 34 -4.72 -6.52 17.02
N GLY A 35 -6.00 -6.43 16.64
CA GLY A 35 -7.14 -6.31 17.55
C GLY A 35 -7.27 -4.98 18.30
N SER A 36 -6.30 -4.07 18.18
CA SER A 36 -6.31 -2.77 18.86
C SER A 36 -6.96 -1.70 17.99
N HIS A 37 -8.18 -1.31 18.33
CA HIS A 37 -8.91 -0.24 17.62
C HIS A 37 -8.13 1.08 17.59
N TRP A 38 -7.40 1.41 18.66
CA TRP A 38 -6.58 2.62 18.73
C TRP A 38 -5.41 2.61 17.74
N LEU A 39 -4.70 1.49 17.65
CA LEU A 39 -3.58 1.35 16.70
C LEU A 39 -4.09 1.40 15.26
N ILE A 40 -5.21 0.72 14.97
CA ILE A 40 -5.84 0.75 13.65
C ILE A 40 -6.22 2.18 13.25
N GLY A 41 -6.88 2.92 14.15
CA GLY A 41 -7.26 4.31 13.89
C GLY A 41 -6.08 5.25 13.72
N PHE A 42 -4.99 5.03 14.44
CA PHE A 42 -3.75 5.80 14.27
C PHE A 42 -3.09 5.54 12.91
N CYS A 43 -3.00 4.28 12.50
CA CYS A 43 -2.45 3.90 11.20
C CYS A 43 -3.29 4.40 10.01
N ASP A 44 -4.61 4.49 10.14
CA ASP A 44 -5.45 5.14 9.13
C ASP A 44 -5.08 6.60 8.92
N GLN A 45 -4.88 7.35 10.02
CA GLN A 45 -4.53 8.77 9.96
C GLN A 45 -3.16 8.96 9.30
N LEU A 46 -2.17 8.16 9.68
CA LEU A 46 -0.84 8.19 9.05
C LEU A 46 -0.92 7.84 7.56
N SER A 47 -1.74 6.86 7.17
CA SER A 47 -1.93 6.47 5.78
C SER A 47 -2.53 7.61 4.95
N ASP A 48 -3.49 8.36 5.50
CA ASP A 48 -4.06 9.53 4.83
C ASP A 48 -3.01 10.63 4.60
N GLN A 49 -2.22 10.95 5.62
CA GLN A 49 -1.16 11.96 5.49
C GLN A 49 -0.09 11.54 4.50
N ALA A 50 0.36 10.29 4.55
CA ALA A 50 1.33 9.75 3.60
C ALA A 50 0.81 9.78 2.15
N SER A 51 -0.48 9.48 1.93
CA SER A 51 -1.09 9.51 0.60
C SER A 51 -1.15 10.92 0.02
N ARG A 52 -1.50 11.92 0.84
CA ARG A 52 -1.48 13.33 0.43
C ARG A 52 -0.07 13.81 0.11
N TYR A 53 0.90 13.45 0.95
CA TYR A 53 2.29 13.80 0.73
C TYR A 53 2.78 13.23 -0.61
N ARG A 54 2.53 11.95 -0.90
CA ARG A 54 2.88 11.32 -2.18
C ARG A 54 2.25 12.01 -3.38
N LEU A 55 1.01 12.49 -3.28
CA LEU A 55 0.37 13.21 -4.38
C LEU A 55 1.12 14.51 -4.70
N ILE A 56 1.61 15.21 -3.67
CA ILE A 56 2.31 16.50 -3.82
C ILE A 56 3.78 16.31 -4.20
N SER A 57 4.45 15.26 -3.70
CA SER A 57 5.88 15.01 -3.93
C SER A 57 6.19 14.27 -5.23
N GLN A 58 5.16 13.82 -5.97
CA GLN A 58 5.31 13.07 -7.21
C GLN A 58 5.94 13.92 -8.32
N ASN A 59 7.22 13.68 -8.59
CA ASN A 59 7.98 14.39 -9.63
C ASN A 59 8.48 13.48 -10.78
N ALA A 60 8.12 12.18 -10.80
CA ALA A 60 8.61 11.26 -11.83
C ALA A 60 7.57 10.21 -12.28
N PRO A 61 7.63 9.76 -13.55
CA PRO A 61 6.93 8.55 -14.00
C PRO A 61 7.33 7.36 -13.12
N GLY A 62 6.38 6.47 -12.84
CA GLY A 62 6.63 5.28 -12.01
C GLY A 62 7.78 4.45 -12.61
N THR A 63 8.69 4.01 -11.76
CA THR A 63 9.67 2.99 -12.12
C THR A 63 8.90 1.71 -12.51
N GLY A 64 9.44 0.88 -13.41
CA GLY A 64 8.81 -0.38 -13.86
C GLY A 64 8.72 -1.48 -12.77
N ARG A 65 8.38 -1.09 -11.55
CA ARG A 65 8.26 -1.92 -10.35
C ARG A 65 6.96 -2.72 -10.39
N ASP A 66 7.06 -4.01 -10.12
CA ASP A 66 5.89 -4.88 -9.99
C ASP A 66 5.27 -4.77 -8.59
N GLU A 67 4.54 -3.67 -8.36
CA GLU A 67 3.84 -3.45 -7.10
C GLU A 67 2.78 -4.53 -6.84
N ILE A 68 2.15 -5.09 -7.89
CA ILE A 68 1.14 -6.13 -7.72
C ILE A 68 1.79 -7.41 -7.21
N GLY A 69 2.95 -7.79 -7.74
CA GLY A 69 3.76 -8.92 -7.27
C GLY A 69 4.15 -8.77 -5.81
N GLU A 70 4.58 -7.59 -5.39
CA GLU A 70 4.92 -7.34 -3.98
C GLU A 70 3.73 -7.51 -3.03
N HIS A 71 2.57 -6.95 -3.37
CA HIS A 71 1.37 -7.13 -2.56
C HIS A 71 0.94 -8.60 -2.48
N ARG A 72 1.16 -9.37 -3.55
CA ARG A 72 0.91 -10.81 -3.56
C ARG A 72 1.83 -11.54 -2.58
N ILE A 73 3.14 -11.26 -2.61
CA ILE A 73 4.11 -11.88 -1.68
C ILE A 73 3.76 -11.56 -0.23
N ILE A 74 3.37 -10.31 0.07
CA ILE A 74 2.93 -9.92 1.41
C ILE A 74 1.71 -10.75 1.84
N ALA A 75 0.71 -10.87 0.96
CA ALA A 75 -0.50 -11.63 1.26
C ALA A 75 -0.21 -13.12 1.47
N GLU A 76 0.65 -13.72 0.64
CA GLU A 76 1.06 -15.13 0.75
C GLU A 76 1.75 -15.38 2.10
N ARG A 77 2.77 -14.59 2.46
CA ARG A 77 3.46 -14.75 3.76
C ARG A 77 2.52 -14.60 4.95
N MET A 78 1.56 -13.68 4.87
CA MET A 78 0.53 -13.50 5.91
C MET A 78 -0.42 -14.71 6.01
N LEU A 79 -0.82 -15.29 4.88
CA LEU A 79 -1.69 -16.47 4.85
C LEU A 79 -0.96 -17.73 5.32
N ASP A 80 0.34 -17.84 5.06
CA ASP A 80 1.20 -18.94 5.50
C ASP A 80 1.56 -18.85 7.00
N GLY A 81 1.21 -17.75 7.67
CA GLY A 81 1.53 -17.52 9.08
C GLY A 81 3.01 -17.16 9.33
N ASP A 82 3.78 -16.86 8.28
CA ASP A 82 5.15 -16.38 8.38
C ASP A 82 5.18 -14.89 8.76
N ALA A 83 5.03 -14.63 10.06
CA ALA A 83 4.97 -13.28 10.60
C ALA A 83 6.25 -12.48 10.33
N ASP A 84 7.42 -13.08 10.54
CA ASP A 84 8.70 -12.41 10.35
C ASP A 84 8.93 -12.05 8.88
N GLY A 85 8.68 -12.99 7.98
CA GLY A 85 8.79 -12.74 6.55
C GLY A 85 7.76 -11.74 6.04
N ALA A 86 6.53 -11.75 6.57
CA ALA A 86 5.52 -10.76 6.23
C ALA A 86 5.95 -9.35 6.65
N VAL A 87 6.50 -9.18 7.86
CA VAL A 87 7.03 -7.90 8.37
C VAL A 87 8.19 -7.42 7.50
N GLU A 88 9.14 -8.29 7.16
CA GLU A 88 10.27 -7.95 6.31
C GLU A 88 9.80 -7.42 4.94
N THR A 89 8.90 -8.15 4.28
CA THR A 89 8.40 -7.80 2.95
C THR A 89 7.60 -6.50 3.01
N LEU A 90 6.78 -6.31 4.05
CA LEU A 90 6.00 -5.11 4.25
C LEU A 90 6.89 -3.88 4.47
N LEU A 91 7.95 -4.00 5.28
CA LEU A 91 8.91 -2.90 5.50
C LEU A 91 9.65 -2.52 4.22
N ASN A 92 10.06 -3.51 3.42
CA ASN A 92 10.69 -3.26 2.12
C ASN A 92 9.73 -2.55 1.16
N HIS A 93 8.48 -3.03 1.10
CA HIS A 93 7.45 -2.37 0.32
C HIS A 93 7.24 -0.93 0.77
N TYR A 94 7.15 -0.65 2.08
CA TYR A 94 7.00 0.72 2.58
C TYR A 94 8.16 1.63 2.21
N ARG A 95 9.41 1.17 2.28
CA ARG A 95 10.57 2.01 1.88
C ARG A 95 10.48 2.47 0.43
N LEU A 96 10.00 1.61 -0.44
CA LEU A 96 9.89 1.88 -1.88
C LEU A 96 8.59 2.61 -2.24
N THR A 97 7.52 2.44 -1.45
CA THR A 97 6.21 3.07 -1.68
C THR A 97 6.05 4.40 -0.93
N ALA A 98 6.83 4.65 0.12
CA ALA A 98 6.88 5.91 0.87
C ALA A 98 7.89 6.94 0.31
N SER A 99 8.60 6.60 -0.78
CA SER A 99 9.54 7.47 -1.48
C SER A 99 8.93 8.06 -2.75
#